data_AF-A0A6A5AKG1-F1
#
_entry.id   AF-A0A6A5AKG1-F1
#
_cell.length_a   1.000
_cell.length_b   1.000
_cell.length_c   1.000
_cell.angle_alpha   90.00
_cell.angle_beta   90.00
_cell.angle_gamma   90.00
#
_symmetry.space_group_name_H-M   'P 1'
#
loop_
_entity.id
_entity.type
_entity.pdbx_description
1 polymer ?
#
loop_
_entity_poly.entity_id
_entity_poly.type
_entity_poly.pdbx_seq_one_letter_code
_entity_poly.pdbx_strand_id
1 'polypeptide(L)'
;MTSTSKTGHLLSLGTHGMWGFSPGFDLQEGVSEPRADSNQVDASTSSSEPLCVLVLSPGDIRHVLATIARSRRWKKRPLHIYLYEKSPECLARALLLLQIVNDWEVPLRQRCNTFLEVFGNALVQGRTAEYIEEKAKQLVELVCNESGRLTDVIDLSHLKMKSRDALVETFQSWHTNVPFNLERLRDQRLRHYYENRYDYRNNLVDWDYTMSLRKIQDASVIHIKQFKEWRNTGIAFEFGDQQYTAPNRTMASYTDAVKKGHGSVSCRGYWLDIVVGPYISFGVDCYR
;
A
#
# COMPACT_ATOMS: atom_id res chain seq x y z
N MET A 1 -27.72 -19.56 4.63
CA MET A 1 -26.99 -18.27 4.60
C MET A 1 -26.47 -18.01 6.01
N THR A 2 -25.29 -18.52 6.33
CA THR A 2 -24.65 -18.27 7.63
C THR A 2 -24.00 -16.89 7.60
N SER A 3 -24.59 -15.97 8.36
CA SER A 3 -24.05 -14.65 8.65
C SER A 3 -22.68 -14.81 9.30
N THR A 4 -21.60 -14.68 8.52
CA THR A 4 -20.35 -14.16 9.07
C THR A 4 -20.71 -12.88 9.82
N SER A 5 -20.45 -12.85 11.13
CA SER A 5 -20.67 -11.66 11.96
C SER A 5 -20.10 -10.43 11.22
N LYS A 6 -20.85 -9.32 11.19
CA LYS A 6 -20.39 -8.06 10.56
C LYS A 6 -18.97 -7.68 11.01
N THR A 7 -18.62 -8.03 12.25
CA THR A 7 -17.28 -7.86 12.83
C THR A 7 -16.22 -8.73 12.14
N GLY A 8 -16.50 -9.99 11.82
CA GLY A 8 -15.56 -10.90 11.15
C GLY A 8 -15.24 -10.50 9.72
N HIS A 9 -16.22 -9.95 8.99
CA HIS A 9 -15.99 -9.44 7.63
C HIS A 9 -15.10 -8.20 7.64
N LEU A 10 -15.36 -7.25 8.55
CA LEU A 10 -14.53 -6.04 8.69
C LEU A 10 -13.09 -6.38 9.10
N LEU A 11 -12.90 -7.34 10.02
CA LEU A 11 -11.56 -7.82 10.40
C LEU A 11 -10.81 -8.47 9.23
N SER A 12 -11.53 -8.96 8.23
CA SER A 12 -10.94 -9.62 7.04
C SER A 12 -10.46 -8.63 5.99
N LEU A 13 -10.97 -7.40 6.00
CA LEU A 13 -10.45 -6.28 5.21
C LEU A 13 -9.14 -5.71 5.75
N GLY A 14 -8.70 -6.21 6.91
CA GLY A 14 -7.48 -5.79 7.58
C GLY A 14 -7.68 -4.64 8.56
N THR A 15 -6.78 -4.55 9.54
CA THR A 15 -6.93 -3.63 10.68
C THR A 15 -6.56 -2.19 10.34
N HIS A 16 -5.67 -2.01 9.36
CA HIS A 16 -5.10 -0.71 9.01
C HIS A 16 -5.53 -0.22 7.63
N GLY A 17 -6.23 -1.04 6.84
CA GLY A 17 -6.64 -0.67 5.48
C GLY A 17 -5.47 -0.27 4.58
N MET A 18 -4.37 -1.04 4.58
CA MET A 18 -3.11 -0.71 3.86
C MET A 18 -3.23 -0.60 2.33
N TRP A 19 -4.37 -0.96 1.74
CA TRP A 19 -4.68 -0.70 0.32
C TRP A 19 -5.91 0.19 0.17
N GLY A 20 -6.26 0.93 1.23
CA GLY A 20 -7.53 1.61 1.47
C GLY A 20 -8.76 1.03 0.76
N PHE A 21 -9.69 1.91 0.37
CA PHE A 21 -11.03 1.52 -0.08
C PHE A 21 -11.50 2.30 -1.31
N SER A 22 -10.61 3.03 -1.97
CA SER A 22 -10.92 3.85 -3.13
C SER A 22 -9.80 3.85 -4.16
N PRO A 23 -10.10 4.15 -5.43
CA PRO A 23 -9.08 4.44 -6.43
C PRO A 23 -8.26 5.67 -6.06
N GLY A 24 -7.03 5.73 -6.58
CA GLY A 24 -6.20 6.92 -6.49
C GLY A 24 -6.80 8.09 -7.29
N PHE A 25 -7.18 9.15 -6.59
CA PHE A 25 -7.61 10.41 -7.17
C PHE A 25 -6.56 11.52 -6.99
N ASP A 26 -6.67 12.56 -7.81
CA ASP A 26 -5.78 13.73 -7.79
C ASP A 26 -6.25 14.71 -6.70
N LEU A 27 -5.38 15.02 -5.74
CA LEU A 27 -5.68 15.92 -4.63
C LEU A 27 -5.85 17.38 -5.07
N GLN A 28 -5.47 17.71 -6.31
CA GLN A 28 -5.66 19.04 -6.90
C GLN A 28 -6.99 19.19 -7.63
N GLU A 29 -7.69 18.09 -7.90
CA GLU A 29 -8.96 18.09 -8.63
C GLU A 29 -10.05 18.85 -7.87
N GLY A 30 -10.71 19.79 -8.56
CA GLY A 30 -11.74 20.65 -7.98
C GLY A 30 -11.23 21.80 -7.11
N VAL A 31 -9.92 21.87 -6.84
CA VAL A 31 -9.31 22.90 -5.99
C VAL A 31 -8.30 23.76 -6.76
N SER A 32 -7.56 23.18 -7.70
CA SER A 32 -6.56 23.87 -8.50
C SER A 32 -7.11 24.33 -9.85
N GLU A 33 -6.59 25.46 -10.33
CA GLU A 33 -6.90 25.94 -11.67
C GLU A 33 -6.21 25.08 -12.74
N PRO A 34 -6.95 24.61 -13.76
CA PRO A 34 -6.34 23.92 -14.90
C PRO A 34 -5.31 24.81 -15.59
N ARG A 35 -4.27 24.18 -16.12
CA ARG A 35 -3.31 24.85 -16.99
C ARG A 35 -4.02 25.25 -18.30
N ALA A 36 -3.82 26.48 -18.76
CA ALA A 36 -4.36 26.92 -20.04
C ALA A 36 -3.72 26.14 -21.21
N ASP A 37 -4.52 25.83 -22.24
CA ASP A 37 -4.12 25.06 -23.43
C ASP A 37 -3.12 25.79 -24.36
N SER A 38 -2.80 27.05 -24.07
CA SER A 38 -1.85 27.80 -24.90
C SER A 38 -0.42 27.30 -24.66
N ASN A 39 0.24 26.88 -25.74
CA ASN A 39 1.69 26.64 -25.83
C ASN A 39 2.55 27.90 -25.51
N GLN A 40 1.96 28.97 -24.99
CA GLN A 40 2.68 30.13 -24.48
C GLN A 40 3.10 29.83 -23.05
N VAL A 41 4.38 29.50 -22.92
CA VAL A 41 5.08 29.37 -21.63
C VAL A 41 5.24 30.76 -21.04
N ASP A 42 4.14 31.33 -20.56
CA ASP A 42 4.20 32.55 -19.76
C ASP A 42 4.67 32.15 -18.36
N ALA A 43 5.99 32.23 -18.16
CA ALA A 43 6.66 32.06 -16.87
C ALA A 43 6.11 33.00 -15.76
N SER A 44 5.23 33.94 -16.12
CA SER A 44 4.57 34.91 -15.24
C SER A 44 3.30 34.40 -14.55
N THR A 45 2.80 33.19 -14.84
CA THR A 45 1.56 32.66 -14.23
C THR A 45 1.75 31.60 -13.14
N SER A 46 2.99 31.35 -12.68
CA SER A 46 3.21 30.47 -11.52
C SER A 46 2.91 31.22 -10.21
N SER A 47 1.91 30.76 -9.46
CA SER A 47 1.67 31.28 -8.12
C SER A 47 2.78 30.81 -7.17
N SER A 48 3.30 31.72 -6.35
CA SER A 48 4.25 31.41 -5.29
C SER A 48 3.58 30.87 -4.03
N GLU A 49 2.25 31.05 -3.89
CA GLU A 49 1.51 30.58 -2.73
C GLU A 49 1.40 29.05 -2.77
N PRO A 50 1.80 28.32 -1.72
CA PRO A 50 1.70 26.87 -1.68
C PRO A 50 0.24 26.42 -1.59
N LEU A 51 -0.11 25.33 -2.28
CA LEU A 51 -1.33 24.58 -2.00
C LEU A 51 -1.01 23.56 -0.90
N CYS A 52 -1.69 23.66 0.24
CA CYS A 52 -1.51 22.74 1.36
C CYS A 52 -2.69 21.76 1.43
N VAL A 53 -2.42 20.45 1.35
CA VAL A 53 -3.44 19.40 1.42
C VAL A 53 -3.13 18.44 2.56
N LEU A 54 -4.08 18.23 3.47
CA LEU A 54 -3.99 17.22 4.53
C LEU A 54 -4.74 15.95 4.12
N VAL A 55 -4.03 14.82 4.10
CA VAL A 55 -4.58 13.50 3.77
C VAL A 55 -4.55 12.64 5.03
N LEU A 56 -5.72 12.29 5.55
CA LEU A 56 -5.88 11.55 6.79
C LEU A 56 -6.04 10.05 6.51
N SER A 57 -5.11 9.25 6.99
CA SER A 57 -5.09 7.78 6.96
C SER A 57 -5.52 7.17 5.62
N PRO A 58 -4.90 7.56 4.48
CA PRO A 58 -5.27 7.01 3.19
C PRO A 58 -4.96 5.51 3.04
N GLY A 59 -4.12 4.95 3.92
CA GLY A 59 -3.70 3.56 3.94
C GLY A 59 -2.49 3.26 3.06
N ASP A 60 -2.36 3.96 1.93
CA ASP A 60 -1.23 3.88 1.01
C ASP A 60 -0.93 5.22 0.30
N ILE A 61 0.09 5.22 -0.56
CA ILE A 61 0.62 6.40 -1.25
C ILE A 61 -0.13 6.76 -2.55
N ARG A 62 -1.19 6.05 -2.94
CA ARG A 62 -1.80 6.18 -4.28
C ARG A 62 -2.27 7.59 -4.62
N HIS A 63 -2.85 8.31 -3.66
CA HIS A 63 -3.37 9.66 -3.88
C HIS A 63 -2.23 10.64 -4.14
N VAL A 64 -1.12 10.47 -3.42
CA VAL A 64 0.10 11.25 -3.61
C VAL A 64 0.69 10.98 -4.99
N LEU A 65 0.84 9.69 -5.38
CA LEU A 65 1.37 9.34 -6.70
C LEU A 65 0.46 9.80 -7.84
N ALA A 66 -0.86 9.67 -7.70
CA ALA A 66 -1.82 10.16 -8.68
C ALA A 66 -1.69 11.69 -8.87
N THR A 67 -1.57 12.43 -7.76
CA THR A 67 -1.38 13.88 -7.76
C THR A 67 -0.06 14.28 -8.43
N ILE A 68 1.04 13.61 -8.10
CA ILE A 68 2.36 13.88 -8.71
C ILE A 68 2.32 13.60 -10.21
N ALA A 69 1.78 12.46 -10.63
CA ALA A 69 1.69 12.06 -12.03
C ALA A 69 0.84 13.04 -12.87
N ARG A 70 -0.16 13.66 -12.25
CA ARG A 70 -1.10 14.59 -12.88
C ARG A 70 -0.75 16.06 -12.67
N SER A 71 0.33 16.36 -11.95
CA SER A 71 0.76 17.73 -11.63
C SER A 71 0.83 18.68 -12.83
N ARG A 72 1.14 18.17 -14.03
CA ARG A 72 1.21 18.97 -15.27
C ARG A 72 -0.14 19.51 -15.76
N ARG A 73 -1.27 18.97 -15.26
CA ARG A 73 -2.64 19.40 -15.61
C ARG A 73 -3.02 20.75 -14.99
N TRP A 74 -2.31 21.15 -13.94
CA TRP A 74 -2.65 22.30 -13.11
C TRP A 74 -1.66 23.44 -13.32
N LYS A 75 -2.08 24.68 -13.00
CA LYS A 75 -1.14 25.81 -12.93
C LYS A 75 -0.03 25.51 -11.92
N LYS A 76 1.22 25.85 -12.28
CA LYS A 76 2.38 25.59 -11.43
C LYS A 76 2.32 26.44 -10.16
N ARG A 77 2.38 25.77 -9.01
CA ARG A 77 2.57 26.36 -7.68
C ARG A 77 3.22 25.33 -6.76
N PRO A 78 3.85 25.72 -5.64
CA PRO A 78 4.31 24.75 -4.64
C PRO A 78 3.14 23.92 -4.10
N LEU A 79 3.36 22.62 -3.87
CA LEU A 79 2.35 21.70 -3.35
C LEU A 79 2.90 21.01 -2.11
N HIS A 80 2.25 21.24 -0.97
CA HIS A 80 2.62 20.64 0.31
C HIS A 80 1.53 19.63 0.70
N ILE A 81 1.85 18.33 0.65
CA ILE A 81 0.94 17.27 1.06
C ILE A 81 1.34 16.79 2.45
N TYR A 82 0.45 17.01 3.43
CA TYR A 82 0.58 16.50 4.79
C TYR A 82 -0.08 15.13 4.85
N LEU A 83 0.72 14.07 4.97
CA LEU A 83 0.24 12.70 5.07
C LEU A 83 0.19 12.28 6.54
N TYR A 84 -1.01 12.09 7.08
CA TYR A 84 -1.19 11.55 8.43
C TYR A 84 -1.53 10.07 8.34
N GLU A 85 -0.78 9.23 9.03
CA GLU A 85 -1.08 7.81 9.21
C GLU A 85 -1.11 7.46 10.69
N LYS A 86 -2.10 6.68 11.11
CA LYS A 86 -2.22 6.25 12.51
C LYS A 86 -1.20 5.18 12.85
N SER A 87 -0.94 4.26 11.93
CA SER A 87 0.00 3.15 12.13
C SER A 87 1.39 3.51 11.56
N PRO A 88 2.48 3.22 12.29
CA PRO A 88 3.82 3.40 11.75
C PRO A 88 4.05 2.53 10.51
N GLU A 89 3.39 1.37 10.40
CA GLU A 89 3.53 0.47 9.27
C GLU A 89 2.96 1.03 7.97
N CYS A 90 1.80 1.70 8.01
CA CYS A 90 1.27 2.39 6.82
C CYS A 90 2.20 3.52 6.37
N LEU A 91 2.68 4.35 7.30
CA LEU A 91 3.59 5.45 6.98
C LEU A 91 4.93 4.93 6.43
N ALA A 92 5.52 3.92 7.07
CA ALA A 92 6.73 3.28 6.63
C ALA A 92 6.58 2.72 5.21
N ARG A 93 5.47 2.02 4.92
CA ARG A 93 5.18 1.52 3.58
C ARG A 93 5.04 2.64 2.56
N ALA A 94 4.39 3.76 2.91
CA ALA A 94 4.27 4.91 2.04
C ALA A 94 5.65 5.48 1.67
N LEU A 95 6.57 5.59 2.64
CA LEU A 95 7.96 5.99 2.43
C LEU A 95 8.71 5.02 1.52
N LEU A 96 8.58 3.70 1.75
CA LEU A 96 9.22 2.67 0.92
C LEU A 96 8.72 2.72 -0.52
N LEU A 97 7.41 2.80 -0.73
CA LEU A 97 6.81 2.86 -2.06
C LEU A 97 7.25 4.14 -2.80
N LEU A 98 7.33 5.26 -2.10
CA LEU A 98 7.84 6.51 -2.64
C LEU A 98 9.34 6.42 -2.98
N GLN A 99 10.14 5.73 -2.15
CA GLN A 99 11.55 5.46 -2.43
C GLN A 99 11.72 4.62 -3.69
N ILE A 100 10.90 3.57 -3.85
CA ILE A 100 10.90 2.73 -5.05
C ILE A 100 10.62 3.56 -6.29
N VAL A 101 9.60 4.43 -6.27
CA VAL A 101 9.26 5.27 -7.43
C VAL A 101 10.40 6.23 -7.78
N ASN A 102 11.15 6.71 -6.79
CA ASN A 102 12.28 7.62 -6.97
C ASN A 102 13.62 6.91 -7.24
N ASP A 103 13.68 5.58 -7.26
CA ASP A 103 14.93 4.87 -7.55
C ASP A 103 15.22 4.86 -9.06
N TRP A 104 15.88 5.92 -9.56
CA TRP A 104 16.18 6.09 -10.99
C TRP A 104 17.35 5.23 -11.48
N GLU A 105 18.02 4.50 -10.59
CA GLU A 105 19.06 3.53 -10.96
C GLU A 105 18.45 2.23 -11.50
N VAL A 106 17.20 1.95 -11.12
CA VAL A 106 16.44 0.80 -11.62
C VAL A 106 15.65 1.18 -12.88
N PRO A 107 15.76 0.40 -13.98
CA PRO A 107 14.98 0.66 -15.19
C PRO A 107 13.48 0.72 -14.91
N LEU A 108 12.79 1.65 -15.58
CA LEU A 108 11.37 1.95 -15.33
C LEU A 108 10.49 0.70 -15.21
N ARG A 109 10.60 -0.24 -16.15
CA ARG A 109 9.80 -1.47 -16.15
C ARG A 109 10.08 -2.35 -14.92
N GLN A 110 11.34 -2.53 -14.57
CA GLN A 110 11.71 -3.31 -13.39
C GLN A 110 11.24 -2.62 -12.12
N ARG A 111 11.36 -1.30 -12.05
CA ARG A 111 10.88 -0.49 -10.93
C ARG A 111 9.37 -0.57 -10.75
N CYS A 112 8.59 -0.51 -11.84
CA CYS A 112 7.14 -0.74 -11.80
C CYS A 112 6.79 -2.14 -11.30
N ASN A 113 7.51 -3.17 -11.75
CA ASN A 113 7.28 -4.54 -11.28
C ASN A 113 7.59 -4.66 -9.78
N THR A 114 8.75 -4.16 -9.33
CA THR A 114 9.12 -4.14 -7.91
C THR A 114 8.12 -3.35 -7.08
N PHE A 115 7.64 -2.20 -7.57
CA PHE A 115 6.61 -1.42 -6.90
C PHE A 115 5.34 -2.25 -6.68
N LEU A 116 4.81 -2.88 -7.73
CA LEU A 116 3.57 -3.66 -7.65
C LEU A 116 3.73 -4.90 -6.76
N GLU A 117 4.89 -5.55 -6.82
CA GLU A 117 5.23 -6.70 -5.99
C GLU A 117 5.27 -6.32 -4.50
N VAL A 118 5.98 -5.25 -4.14
CA VAL A 118 6.05 -4.72 -2.77
C VAL A 118 4.69 -4.20 -2.31
N PHE A 119 3.94 -3.58 -3.22
CA PHE A 119 2.65 -2.97 -2.96
C PHE A 119 1.57 -4.02 -2.63
N GLY A 120 1.42 -5.07 -3.44
CA GLY A 120 0.25 -5.93 -3.40
C GLY A 120 0.48 -7.42 -3.11
N ASN A 121 1.71 -7.92 -3.23
CA ASN A 121 1.94 -9.35 -3.06
C ASN A 121 2.32 -9.71 -1.62
N ALA A 122 1.74 -10.79 -1.13
CA ALA A 122 2.09 -11.38 0.15
C ALA A 122 3.47 -12.06 0.10
N LEU A 123 3.82 -12.66 -1.03
CA LEU A 123 5.15 -13.20 -1.31
C LEU A 123 5.81 -12.40 -2.44
N VAL A 124 7.11 -12.16 -2.28
CA VAL A 124 7.98 -11.44 -3.20
C VAL A 124 9.09 -12.40 -3.68
N GLN A 125 9.80 -12.01 -4.74
CA GLN A 125 11.02 -12.67 -5.17
C GLN A 125 12.13 -12.47 -4.13
N GLY A 126 13.11 -13.39 -4.08
CA GLY A 126 14.27 -13.26 -3.17
C GLY A 126 15.00 -11.93 -3.32
N ARG A 127 15.30 -11.53 -4.57
CA ARG A 127 15.92 -10.23 -4.88
C ARG A 127 15.09 -9.02 -4.40
N THR A 128 13.76 -9.13 -4.42
CA THR A 128 12.89 -8.05 -3.95
C THR A 128 12.92 -7.97 -2.42
N ALA A 129 13.02 -9.10 -1.71
CA ALA A 129 13.19 -9.09 -0.27
C ALA A 129 14.52 -8.47 0.16
N GLU A 130 15.62 -8.76 -0.55
CA GLU A 130 16.92 -8.13 -0.33
C GLU A 130 16.88 -6.63 -0.63
N TYR A 131 16.24 -6.25 -1.74
CA TYR A 131 16.03 -4.85 -2.11
C TYR A 131 15.20 -4.09 -1.05
N ILE A 132 14.12 -4.69 -0.51
CA ILE A 132 13.35 -4.11 0.59
C ILE A 132 14.26 -3.83 1.79
N GLU A 133 15.12 -4.78 2.18
CA GLU A 133 16.06 -4.60 3.29
C GLU A 133 17.06 -3.47 3.03
N GLU A 134 17.62 -3.39 1.83
CA GLU A 134 18.52 -2.30 1.44
C GLU A 134 17.82 -0.94 1.56
N LYS A 135 16.61 -0.81 1.02
CA LYS A 135 15.84 0.44 1.10
C LYS A 135 15.40 0.75 2.53
N ALA A 136 15.09 -0.26 3.34
CA ALA A 136 14.78 -0.08 4.77
C ALA A 136 15.95 0.55 5.52
N LYS A 137 17.20 0.11 5.27
CA LYS A 137 18.40 0.71 5.86
C LYS A 137 18.57 2.18 5.45
N GLN A 138 18.33 2.50 4.18
CA GLN A 138 18.34 3.88 3.69
C GLN A 138 17.23 4.74 4.32
N LEU A 139 16.05 4.16 4.58
CA LEU A 139 14.95 4.86 5.25
C LEU A 139 15.23 5.12 6.74
N VAL A 140 16.00 4.25 7.40
CA VAL A 140 16.51 4.53 8.76
C VAL A 140 17.41 5.78 8.72
N GLU A 141 18.34 5.86 7.77
CA GLU A 141 19.20 7.04 7.59
C GLU A 141 18.40 8.32 7.28
N LEU A 142 17.30 8.21 6.52
CA LEU A 142 16.39 9.32 6.27
C LEU A 142 15.71 9.80 7.56
N VAL A 143 15.19 8.88 8.37
CA VAL A 143 14.43 9.25 9.58
C VAL A 143 15.33 9.75 10.71
N CYS A 144 16.51 9.16 10.87
CA CYS A 144 17.44 9.50 11.94
C CYS A 144 18.30 10.72 11.60
N ASN A 145 18.82 10.79 10.36
CA ASN A 145 19.85 11.74 9.97
C ASN A 145 19.39 12.72 8.88
N GLU A 146 18.12 12.65 8.45
CA GLU A 146 17.55 13.49 7.37
C GLU A 146 18.44 13.46 6.13
N SER A 147 18.90 12.25 5.79
CA SER A 147 19.84 11.98 4.69
C SER A 147 19.27 10.95 3.70
N GLY A 148 19.75 10.98 2.46
CA GLY A 148 19.39 10.02 1.43
C GLY A 148 18.44 10.59 0.37
N ARG A 149 17.82 9.70 -0.42
CA ARG A 149 17.19 10.07 -1.70
C ARG A 149 15.94 10.94 -1.57
N LEU A 150 15.24 10.85 -0.43
CA LEU A 150 13.94 11.49 -0.25
C LEU A 150 14.01 12.82 0.51
N THR A 151 15.19 13.31 0.87
CA THR A 151 15.36 14.52 1.69
C THR A 151 14.78 15.77 1.05
N ASP A 152 14.87 15.87 -0.28
CA ASP A 152 14.38 17.04 -1.02
C ASP A 152 12.86 17.02 -1.24
N VAL A 153 12.20 15.89 -0.96
CA VAL A 153 10.78 15.67 -1.24
C VAL A 153 9.95 15.34 0.01
N ILE A 154 10.59 15.08 1.15
CA ILE A 154 9.93 14.72 2.40
C ILE A 154 10.41 15.61 3.53
N ASP A 155 9.43 16.20 4.23
CA ASP A 155 9.66 16.88 5.50
C ASP A 155 9.14 16.00 6.66
N LEU A 156 10.03 15.71 7.62
CA LEU A 156 9.75 14.93 8.83
C LEU A 156 9.63 15.81 10.09
N SER A 157 9.61 17.13 9.96
CA SER A 157 9.58 18.11 11.06
C SER A 157 8.37 17.93 11.99
N HIS A 158 7.24 17.46 11.45
CA HIS A 158 6.02 17.21 12.23
C HIS A 158 6.00 15.86 12.98
N LEU A 159 6.97 14.97 12.72
CA LEU A 159 7.07 13.70 13.44
C LEU A 159 7.77 13.89 14.79
N LYS A 160 7.07 13.50 15.86
CA LYS A 160 7.66 13.37 17.20
C LYS A 160 8.74 12.29 17.20
N MET A 161 9.74 12.41 18.08
CA MET A 161 10.82 11.42 18.22
C MET A 161 10.30 9.99 18.42
N LYS A 162 9.27 9.81 19.26
CA LYS A 162 8.61 8.50 19.42
C LYS A 162 8.08 7.90 18.10
N SER A 163 7.54 8.73 17.21
CA SER A 163 7.07 8.27 15.89
C SER A 163 8.23 7.92 14.98
N ARG A 164 9.34 8.67 15.05
CA ARG A 164 10.58 8.36 14.33
C ARG A 164 11.16 7.01 14.80
N ASP A 165 11.22 6.77 16.11
CA ASP A 165 11.67 5.49 16.67
C ASP A 165 10.80 4.31 16.20
N ALA A 166 9.46 4.49 16.19
CA ALA A 166 8.54 3.47 15.70
C ALA A 166 8.71 3.17 14.19
N LEU A 167 9.05 4.17 13.37
CA LEU A 167 9.40 3.96 11.97
C LEU A 167 10.69 3.16 11.84
N VAL A 168 11.73 3.50 12.61
CA VAL A 168 13.00 2.77 12.62
C VAL A 168 12.80 1.30 13.00
N GLU A 169 12.02 1.03 14.05
CA GLU A 169 11.67 -0.34 14.44
C GLU A 169 10.93 -1.08 13.32
N THR A 170 10.01 -0.39 12.65
CA THR A 170 9.26 -0.96 11.52
C THR A 170 10.20 -1.34 10.37
N PHE A 171 11.11 -0.45 9.96
CA PHE A 171 12.09 -0.71 8.91
C PHE A 171 13.02 -1.88 9.25
N GLN A 172 13.53 -1.91 10.49
CA GLN A 172 14.37 -3.01 10.96
C GLN A 172 13.63 -4.35 10.95
N SER A 173 12.32 -4.35 11.21
CA SER A 173 11.48 -5.55 11.15
C SER A 173 11.39 -6.17 9.74
N TRP A 174 11.77 -5.41 8.70
CA TRP A 174 11.75 -5.86 7.31
C TRP A 174 13.03 -6.55 6.86
N HIS A 175 14.06 -6.58 7.69
CA HIS A 175 15.30 -7.28 7.37
C HIS A 175 15.05 -8.78 7.15
N THR A 176 15.79 -9.37 6.21
CA THR A 176 15.65 -10.76 5.79
C THR A 176 15.93 -11.75 6.93
N ASN A 177 16.80 -11.38 7.87
CA ASN A 177 17.09 -12.18 9.07
C ASN A 177 15.94 -12.18 10.10
N VAL A 178 15.00 -11.23 10.03
CA VAL A 178 13.84 -11.18 10.94
C VAL A 178 12.83 -12.25 10.52
N PRO A 179 12.49 -13.21 11.40
CA PRO A 179 11.52 -14.25 11.09
C PRO A 179 10.14 -13.66 10.82
N PHE A 180 9.53 -14.08 9.71
CA PHE A 180 8.17 -13.70 9.36
C PHE A 180 7.55 -14.77 8.44
N ASN A 181 6.90 -15.77 9.03
CA ASN A 181 6.20 -16.80 8.26
C ASN A 181 4.83 -16.27 7.82
N LEU A 182 4.86 -15.48 6.74
CA LEU A 182 3.67 -14.84 6.20
C LEU A 182 2.63 -15.86 5.76
N GLU A 183 3.05 -16.97 5.14
CA GLU A 183 2.15 -18.01 4.64
C GLU A 183 1.30 -18.59 5.77
N ARG A 184 1.92 -18.96 6.90
CA ARG A 184 1.22 -19.46 8.08
C ARG A 184 0.28 -18.41 8.66
N LEU A 185 0.71 -17.15 8.76
CA LEU A 185 -0.10 -16.07 9.31
C LEU A 185 -1.33 -15.76 8.44
N ARG A 186 -1.14 -15.75 7.12
CA ARG A 186 -2.23 -15.58 6.15
C ARG A 186 -3.18 -16.77 6.19
N ASP A 187 -2.67 -18.01 6.23
CA ASP A 187 -3.49 -19.21 6.33
C ASP A 187 -4.37 -19.21 7.60
N GLN A 188 -3.81 -18.82 8.75
CA GLN A 188 -4.57 -18.67 10.00
C GLN A 188 -5.76 -17.71 9.84
N ARG A 189 -5.58 -16.60 9.12
CA ARG A 189 -6.66 -15.66 8.85
C ARG A 189 -7.68 -16.18 7.85
N LEU A 190 -7.25 -16.88 6.81
CA LEU A 190 -8.17 -17.52 5.87
C LEU A 190 -9.01 -18.59 6.58
N ARG A 191 -8.43 -19.40 7.47
CA ARG A 191 -9.17 -20.38 8.28
C ARG A 191 -10.17 -19.71 9.20
N HIS A 192 -9.80 -18.60 9.82
CA HIS A 192 -10.72 -17.82 10.65
C HIS A 192 -11.87 -17.23 9.83
N TYR A 193 -11.59 -16.69 8.64
CA TYR A 193 -12.61 -16.07 7.78
C TYR A 193 -13.57 -17.08 7.15
N TYR A 194 -13.05 -18.19 6.64
CA TYR A 194 -13.86 -19.19 5.95
C TYR A 194 -14.48 -20.23 6.90
N GLU A 195 -13.90 -20.43 8.08
CA GLU A 195 -14.31 -21.42 9.07
C GLU A 195 -14.50 -22.80 8.41
N ASN A 196 -15.63 -23.47 8.64
CA ASN A 196 -15.97 -24.78 8.08
C ASN A 196 -16.03 -24.82 6.55
N ARG A 197 -15.97 -23.66 5.87
CA ARG A 197 -15.99 -23.55 4.40
C ARG A 197 -14.60 -23.40 3.80
N TYR A 198 -13.55 -23.44 4.61
CA TYR A 198 -12.17 -23.23 4.15
C TYR A 198 -11.76 -24.16 3.00
N ASP A 199 -12.17 -25.43 3.07
CA ASP A 199 -11.86 -26.43 2.03
C ASP A 199 -12.66 -26.20 0.73
N TYR A 200 -13.80 -25.50 0.82
CA TYR A 200 -14.67 -25.17 -0.32
C TYR A 200 -14.52 -23.71 -0.77
N ARG A 201 -13.47 -23.01 -0.32
CA ARG A 201 -13.30 -21.56 -0.51
C ARG A 201 -13.27 -21.11 -1.97
N ASN A 202 -12.84 -21.97 -2.90
CA ASN A 202 -12.83 -21.63 -4.33
C ASN A 202 -14.22 -21.27 -4.85
N ASN A 203 -15.27 -21.96 -4.39
CA ASN A 203 -16.65 -21.64 -4.76
C ASN A 203 -17.09 -20.30 -4.19
N LEU A 204 -16.61 -19.97 -2.98
CA LEU A 204 -16.88 -18.67 -2.34
C LEU A 204 -16.15 -17.53 -3.06
N VAL A 205 -14.90 -17.74 -3.49
CA VAL A 205 -14.13 -16.78 -4.26
C VAL A 205 -14.81 -16.46 -5.59
N ASP A 206 -15.27 -17.49 -6.31
CA ASP A 206 -15.99 -17.31 -7.58
C ASP A 206 -17.32 -16.55 -7.37
N TRP A 207 -18.00 -16.79 -6.24
CA TRP A 207 -19.20 -16.06 -5.84
C TRP A 207 -18.89 -14.59 -5.49
N ASP A 208 -17.88 -14.34 -4.65
CA ASP A 208 -17.42 -13.00 -4.25
C ASP A 208 -17.08 -12.15 -5.49
N TYR A 209 -16.36 -12.74 -6.45
CA TYR A 209 -16.05 -12.09 -7.71
C TYR A 209 -17.31 -11.70 -8.49
N THR A 210 -18.20 -12.66 -8.70
CA THR A 210 -19.38 -12.50 -9.58
C THR A 210 -20.43 -11.56 -8.97
N MET A 211 -20.62 -11.65 -7.65
CA MET A 211 -21.68 -10.94 -6.94
C MET A 211 -21.26 -9.61 -6.36
N SER A 212 -19.97 -9.42 -6.09
CA SER A 212 -19.44 -8.19 -5.49
C SER A 212 -18.50 -7.48 -6.47
N LEU A 213 -17.29 -8.02 -6.71
CA LEU A 213 -16.24 -7.28 -7.42
C LEU A 213 -16.65 -6.86 -8.83
N ARG A 214 -17.22 -7.78 -9.61
CA ARG A 214 -17.65 -7.53 -11.00
C ARG A 214 -18.80 -6.51 -11.11
N LYS A 215 -19.55 -6.30 -10.04
CA LYS A 215 -20.66 -5.32 -10.01
C LYS A 215 -20.19 -3.92 -9.62
N ILE A 216 -18.97 -3.77 -9.11
CA ILE A 216 -18.39 -2.46 -8.84
C ILE A 216 -18.08 -1.81 -10.20
N GLN A 217 -18.53 -0.56 -10.36
CA GLN A 217 -18.24 0.22 -11.55
C GLN A 217 -16.72 0.29 -11.78
N ASP A 218 -16.29 0.14 -13.03
CA ASP A 218 -14.89 0.18 -13.49
C ASP A 218 -13.98 -0.96 -12.96
N ALA A 219 -14.39 -1.74 -11.97
CA ALA A 219 -13.66 -2.92 -11.48
C ALA A 219 -13.69 -4.13 -12.44
N SER A 220 -14.43 -4.04 -13.55
CA SER A 220 -14.54 -5.10 -14.56
C SER A 220 -13.21 -5.48 -15.23
N VAL A 221 -12.21 -4.59 -15.16
CA VAL A 221 -10.84 -4.84 -15.61
C VAL A 221 -10.10 -5.88 -14.77
N ILE A 222 -10.53 -6.11 -13.52
CA ILE A 222 -10.01 -7.18 -12.68
C ILE A 222 -10.59 -8.49 -13.18
N HIS A 223 -9.75 -9.31 -13.82
CA HIS A 223 -10.19 -10.58 -14.36
C HIS A 223 -10.17 -11.68 -13.29
N ILE A 224 -11.10 -12.64 -13.40
CA ILE A 224 -11.37 -13.66 -12.38
C ILE A 224 -10.15 -14.52 -12.05
N LYS A 225 -9.28 -14.79 -13.03
CA LYS A 225 -8.05 -15.57 -12.82
C LYS A 225 -7.11 -14.87 -11.82
N GLN A 226 -6.84 -13.58 -12.00
CA GLN A 226 -5.99 -12.80 -11.10
C GLN A 226 -6.61 -12.71 -9.70
N PHE A 227 -7.93 -12.46 -9.63
CA PHE A 227 -8.61 -12.40 -8.35
C PHE A 227 -8.57 -13.73 -7.60
N LYS A 228 -8.80 -14.85 -8.30
CA LYS A 228 -8.78 -16.19 -7.73
C LYS A 228 -7.38 -16.63 -7.31
N GLU A 229 -6.38 -16.30 -8.11
CA GLU A 229 -4.97 -16.55 -7.80
C GLU A 229 -4.61 -15.81 -6.50
N TRP A 230 -4.81 -14.50 -6.45
CA TRP A 230 -4.54 -13.69 -5.26
C TRP A 230 -5.31 -14.17 -4.01
N ARG A 231 -6.58 -14.53 -4.14
CA ARG A 231 -7.37 -15.05 -3.01
C ARG A 231 -6.78 -16.35 -2.46
N ASN A 232 -6.16 -17.17 -3.29
CA ASN A 232 -5.54 -18.43 -2.86
C ASN A 232 -4.10 -18.25 -2.39
N THR A 233 -3.24 -17.58 -3.15
CA THR A 233 -1.79 -17.52 -2.91
C THR A 233 -1.32 -16.22 -2.26
N GLY A 234 -2.11 -15.15 -2.37
CA GLY A 234 -1.73 -13.81 -1.92
C GLY A 234 -0.84 -13.07 -2.92
N ILE A 235 -0.66 -13.61 -4.13
CA ILE A 235 0.10 -12.98 -5.22
C ILE A 235 -0.90 -12.27 -6.13
N ALA A 236 -0.83 -10.93 -6.18
CA ALA A 236 -1.73 -10.10 -7.00
C ALA A 236 -1.12 -9.73 -8.36
N PHE A 237 0.20 -9.56 -8.39
CA PHE A 237 0.94 -9.08 -9.56
C PHE A 237 2.05 -10.06 -9.91
N GLU A 238 1.92 -10.71 -11.08
CA GLU A 238 2.85 -11.70 -11.61
C GLU A 238 3.52 -11.17 -12.89
N PHE A 239 4.82 -11.46 -13.05
CA PHE A 239 5.60 -10.95 -14.17
C PHE A 239 6.43 -12.04 -14.84
N GLY A 240 5.91 -12.65 -15.92
CA GLY A 240 6.59 -13.73 -16.63
C GLY A 240 6.75 -14.97 -15.73
N ASP A 241 7.83 -15.73 -15.92
CA ASP A 241 8.05 -17.01 -15.23
C ASP A 241 8.76 -16.86 -13.87
N GLN A 242 8.54 -15.74 -13.16
CA GLN A 242 9.20 -15.44 -11.89
C GLN A 242 8.57 -16.23 -10.74
N GLN A 243 9.36 -16.51 -9.70
CA GLN A 243 8.91 -17.22 -8.50
C GLN A 243 8.86 -16.31 -7.28
N TYR A 244 7.76 -16.38 -6.54
CA TYR A 244 7.48 -15.56 -5.35
C TYR A 244 7.55 -16.44 -4.10
N THR A 245 8.74 -16.54 -3.49
CA THR A 245 9.02 -17.49 -2.41
C THR A 245 9.43 -16.83 -1.10
N ALA A 246 9.80 -15.55 -1.12
CA ALA A 246 10.21 -14.82 0.07
C ALA A 246 9.01 -14.04 0.65
N PRO A 247 8.86 -13.96 1.98
CA PRO A 247 7.75 -13.22 2.57
C PRO A 247 7.94 -11.72 2.38
N ASN A 248 6.89 -11.04 1.91
CA ASN A 248 6.87 -9.59 1.88
C ASN A 248 6.72 -9.04 3.31
N ARG A 249 7.84 -8.79 3.99
CA ARG A 249 7.86 -8.32 5.39
C ARG A 249 7.22 -6.95 5.59
N THR A 250 7.07 -6.19 4.52
CA THR A 250 6.37 -4.89 4.54
C THR A 250 4.86 -5.06 4.76
N MET A 251 4.34 -6.28 4.64
CA MET A 251 2.94 -6.65 4.94
C MET A 251 2.73 -7.04 6.40
N ALA A 252 3.78 -6.99 7.23
CA ALA A 252 3.66 -7.19 8.66
C ALA A 252 3.06 -5.94 9.31
N SER A 253 2.13 -6.16 10.24
CA SER A 253 1.64 -5.10 11.12
C SER A 253 1.31 -5.65 12.51
N TYR A 254 1.12 -4.75 13.46
CA TYR A 254 0.71 -5.08 14.81
C TYR A 254 -0.78 -4.82 15.01
N THR A 255 -1.42 -5.67 15.80
CA THR A 255 -2.78 -5.45 16.31
C THR A 255 -2.87 -5.95 17.74
N ASP A 256 -3.74 -5.34 18.53
CA ASP A 256 -4.02 -5.77 19.89
C ASP A 256 -4.86 -7.06 19.86
N ALA A 257 -4.31 -8.14 20.41
CA ALA A 257 -5.01 -9.42 20.53
C ALA A 257 -5.20 -9.77 22.00
N VAL A 258 -6.41 -10.20 22.37
CA VAL A 258 -6.68 -10.68 23.73
C VAL A 258 -6.25 -12.13 23.84
N LYS A 259 -5.20 -12.39 24.61
CA LYS A 259 -4.80 -13.75 24.95
C LYS A 259 -5.62 -14.20 26.16
N LYS A 260 -6.31 -15.35 26.05
CA LYS A 260 -7.08 -15.93 27.16
C LYS A 260 -6.19 -16.01 28.41
N GLY A 261 -6.59 -15.30 29.48
CA GLY A 261 -5.90 -15.26 30.76
C GLY A 261 -4.69 -14.33 30.89
N HIS A 262 -4.29 -13.61 29.84
CA HIS A 262 -3.06 -12.78 29.84
C HIS A 262 -3.26 -11.33 29.39
N GLY A 263 -4.51 -10.86 29.31
CA GLY A 263 -4.82 -9.48 28.88
C GLY A 263 -4.58 -9.25 27.38
N SER A 264 -4.56 -7.97 26.98
CA SER A 264 -4.26 -7.56 25.61
C SER A 264 -2.75 -7.63 25.36
N VAL A 265 -2.35 -8.27 24.26
CA VAL A 265 -0.96 -8.39 23.81
C VAL A 265 -0.88 -7.91 22.37
N SER A 266 0.06 -7.01 22.08
CA SER A 266 0.35 -6.59 20.71
C SER A 266 0.95 -7.75 19.92
N CYS A 267 0.30 -8.11 18.81
CA CYS A 267 0.62 -9.27 18.01
C CYS A 267 1.03 -8.85 16.60
N ARG A 268 2.28 -9.15 16.24
CA ARG A 268 2.78 -9.04 14.87
C ARG A 268 2.14 -10.10 14.00
N GLY A 269 1.53 -9.72 12.88
CA GLY A 269 0.86 -10.63 11.98
C GLY A 269 0.70 -10.08 10.57
N TYR A 270 0.04 -10.85 9.72
CA TYR A 270 -0.45 -10.38 8.42
C TYR A 270 -1.87 -9.86 8.61
N TRP A 271 -2.07 -8.58 8.90
CA TRP A 271 -3.40 -8.00 9.18
C TRP A 271 -3.96 -7.16 8.02
N LEU A 272 -3.65 -7.54 6.78
CA LEU A 272 -4.12 -6.86 5.58
C LEU A 272 -5.46 -7.41 5.06
N ASP A 273 -5.95 -6.85 3.96
CA ASP A 273 -7.10 -7.42 3.30
C ASP A 273 -6.80 -8.83 2.76
N ILE A 274 -7.75 -9.74 2.97
CA ILE A 274 -7.77 -11.06 2.36
C ILE A 274 -8.94 -11.24 1.41
N VAL A 275 -9.90 -10.32 1.33
CA VAL A 275 -11.18 -10.42 0.63
C VAL A 275 -11.20 -9.67 -0.72
N VAL A 276 -10.83 -8.38 -0.76
CA VAL A 276 -11.01 -7.53 -1.96
C VAL A 276 -9.70 -7.38 -2.74
N GLY A 277 -8.62 -7.07 -2.03
CA GLY A 277 -7.25 -7.07 -2.55
C GLY A 277 -6.76 -5.70 -3.02
N PRO A 278 -5.51 -5.66 -3.52
CA PRO A 278 -4.80 -4.40 -3.79
C PRO A 278 -5.30 -3.66 -5.05
N TYR A 279 -6.19 -4.28 -5.82
CA TYR A 279 -6.51 -3.83 -7.18
C TYR A 279 -7.23 -2.48 -7.22
N ILE A 280 -7.99 -2.13 -6.19
CA ILE A 280 -8.79 -0.89 -6.17
C ILE A 280 -7.87 0.35 -6.22
N SER A 281 -6.69 0.31 -5.61
CA SER A 281 -5.81 1.49 -5.52
C SER A 281 -5.36 2.04 -6.88
N PHE A 282 -4.97 1.16 -7.80
CA PHE A 282 -4.34 1.54 -9.08
C PHE A 282 -4.96 0.85 -10.30
N GLY A 283 -5.81 -0.15 -10.11
CA GLY A 283 -6.20 -1.08 -11.16
C GLY A 283 -7.58 -0.85 -11.75
N VAL A 284 -8.47 -0.09 -11.11
CA VAL A 284 -9.88 -0.01 -11.52
C VAL A 284 -10.28 1.30 -12.18
N ASP A 285 -9.51 2.37 -12.01
CA ASP A 285 -9.82 3.66 -12.64
C ASP A 285 -8.73 4.02 -13.65
N CYS A 286 -9.15 4.17 -14.90
CA CYS A 286 -8.33 4.65 -16.00
C CYS A 286 -8.95 5.97 -16.46
N TYR A 287 -8.44 7.08 -15.93
CA TYR A 287 -8.88 8.40 -16.37
C TYR A 287 -8.51 8.59 -17.85
N ARG A 288 -9.53 8.90 -18.65
CA ARG A 288 -9.41 9.29 -20.06
C ARG A 288 -8.68 10.62 -20.22
#